data_AF-A0A832SMP5-F1
#
_entry.id   AF-A0A832SMP5-F1
#
_cell.length_a   1.000
_cell.length_b   1.000
_cell.length_c   1.000
_cell.angle_alpha   90.00
_cell.angle_beta   90.00
_cell.angle_gamma   90.00
#
_symmetry.space_group_name_H-M   'P 1'
#
loop_
_entity.id
_entity.type
_entity.pdbx_description
1 polymer ?
#
loop_
_entity_poly.entity_id
_entity_poly.type
_entity_poly.pdbx_seq_one_letter_code
_entity_poly.pdbx_strand_id
1 'polypeptide(L)' 'KKSSNGKMLYESCKNENQNSHFISDIDELNPDWFLGVNSVGICGATSTPRWLMESVQKAIEKIA' A
#
# COMPACT_ATOMS: atom_id res chain seq x y z
N LYS A 1 -10.15 5.61 -5.12
CA LYS A 1 -10.83 5.79 -3.80
C LYS A 1 -12.36 5.47 -3.75
N LYS A 2 -12.97 4.75 -4.70
CA LYS A 2 -14.43 4.40 -4.67
C LYS A 2 -14.76 2.94 -4.28
N SER A 3 -13.79 2.15 -3.81
CA SER A 3 -13.99 0.75 -3.45
C SER A 3 -14.37 0.61 -1.97
N SER A 4 -15.57 0.09 -1.69
CA SER A 4 -16.03 -0.20 -0.33
C SER A 4 -15.13 -1.23 0.37
N ASN A 5 -14.82 -2.34 -0.33
CA ASN A 5 -13.96 -3.41 0.21
C ASN A 5 -12.53 -2.92 0.44
N GLY A 6 -12.00 -2.09 -0.47
CA GLY A 6 -10.68 -1.47 -0.29
C GLY A 6 -10.61 -0.57 0.93
N LYS A 7 -11.67 0.20 1.19
CA LYS A 7 -11.74 1.03 2.40
C LYS A 7 -11.78 0.17 3.66
N MET A 8 -12.64 -0.86 3.72
CA MET A 8 -12.71 -1.76 4.88
C MET A 8 -11.36 -2.41 5.19
N LEU A 9 -10.68 -2.96 4.17
CA LEU A 9 -9.35 -3.55 4.33
C LEU A 9 -8.36 -2.53 4.88
N TYR A 10 -8.33 -1.33 4.32
CA TYR A 10 -7.46 -0.26 4.79
C TYR A 10 -7.72 0.12 6.25
N GLU A 11 -8.97 0.33 6.65
CA GLU A 11 -9.30 0.67 8.04
C GLU A 11 -8.84 -0.45 8.99
N SER A 12 -9.01 -1.72 8.60
CA SER A 12 -8.52 -2.85 9.39
C SER A 12 -6.99 -2.83 9.53
N CYS A 13 -6.25 -2.62 8.44
CA CYS A 13 -4.79 -2.51 8.50
C CYS A 13 -4.34 -1.28 9.31
N LYS A 14 -5.03 -0.15 9.16
CA LYS A 14 -4.72 1.10 9.86
C LYS A 14 -4.90 0.98 11.36
N ASN A 15 -5.93 0.27 11.81
CA ASN A 15 -6.18 0.01 13.22
C ASN A 15 -5.04 -0.77 13.87
N GLU A 16 -4.47 -1.76 13.16
CA GLU A 16 -3.34 -2.57 13.66
C GLU A 16 -1.98 -1.88 13.48
N ASN A 17 -1.80 -1.15 12.38
CA ASN A 17 -0.58 -0.44 12.05
C ASN A 17 -0.88 0.96 11.52
N GLN A 18 -0.57 1.98 12.33
CA GLN A 18 -0.77 3.39 12.00
C GLN A 18 0.09 3.87 10.82
N ASN A 19 1.09 3.11 10.38
CA ASN A 19 1.86 3.37 9.15
C ASN A 19 1.26 2.66 7.91
N SER A 20 -0.03 2.32 7.96
CA SER A 20 -0.77 1.87 6.77
C SER A 20 -1.22 3.05 5.93
N HIS A 21 -1.08 2.92 4.61
CA HIS A 21 -1.42 3.94 3.62
C HIS A 21 -2.33 3.38 2.53
N PHE A 22 -3.36 4.13 2.15
CA PHE A 22 -4.28 3.74 1.07
C PHE A 22 -3.91 4.46 -0.22
N ILE A 23 -3.37 3.70 -1.18
CA ILE A 23 -3.00 4.18 -2.51
C ILE A 23 -3.82 3.49 -3.60
N SER A 24 -3.96 4.16 -4.74
CA SER A 24 -4.59 3.62 -5.95
C SER A 24 -3.57 3.30 -7.05
N ASP A 25 -2.37 3.90 -7.00
CA ASP A 25 -1.30 3.72 -7.99
C ASP A 25 0.08 4.07 -7.39
N ILE A 26 1.16 3.79 -8.13
CA ILE A 26 2.56 4.02 -7.74
C ILE A 26 2.88 5.50 -7.50
N ASP A 27 2.20 6.41 -8.20
CA ASP A 27 2.44 7.86 -8.11
C ASP A 27 1.98 8.44 -6.76
N GLU A 28 1.20 7.69 -5.97
CA GLU A 28 0.75 8.10 -4.64
C GLU A 28 1.71 7.64 -3.52
N LEU A 29 2.81 6.94 -3.87
CA LEU A 29 3.85 6.55 -2.90
C LEU A 29 4.61 7.79 -2.41
N ASN A 30 4.77 7.91 -1.09
CA ASN A 30 5.61 8.94 -0.48
C ASN A 30 6.93 8.31 0.03
N PRO A 31 8.10 8.77 -0.46
CA PRO A 31 9.40 8.31 0.04
C PRO A 31 9.59 8.39 1.56
N ASP A 32 8.97 9.38 2.21
CA ASP A 32 9.08 9.56 3.66
C ASP A 32 8.49 8.39 4.47
N TRP A 33 7.60 7.60 3.88
CA TRP A 33 7.01 6.42 4.53
C TRP A 33 8.03 5.30 4.78
N PHE A 34 9.16 5.32 4.08
CA PHE A 34 10.16 4.25 4.11
C PHE A 34 11.38 4.60 4.98
N LEU A 35 11.46 5.82 5.51
CA LEU A 35 12.58 6.26 6.34
C LEU A 35 12.66 5.45 7.65
N GLY A 36 13.75 4.70 7.83
CA GLY A 36 13.99 3.91 9.04
C GLY A 36 13.11 2.65 9.16
N VAL A 37 12.46 2.23 8.06
CA VAL A 37 11.61 1.04 8.01
C VAL A 37 12.40 -0.15 7.46
N ASN A 38 12.34 -1.29 8.15
CA ASN A 38 13.07 -2.50 7.74
C ASN A 38 12.24 -3.46 6.86
N SER A 39 10.92 -3.34 6.87
CA SER A 39 10.02 -4.20 6.10
C SER A 39 8.72 -3.48 5.72
N VAL A 40 8.19 -3.81 4.55
CA VAL A 40 6.95 -3.24 4.02
C VAL A 40 6.01 -4.37 3.61
N GLY A 41 4.75 -4.27 4.04
CA GLY A 41 3.68 -5.18 3.62
C GLY A 41 2.82 -4.56 2.52
N ILE A 42 2.44 -5.35 1.52
CA ILE A 42 1.57 -4.92 0.41
C ILE A 42 0.36 -5.86 0.36
N CYS A 43 -0.84 -5.30 0.35
CA CYS A 43 -2.08 -6.04 0.17
C CYS A 43 -3.05 -5.26 -0.73
N GLY A 44 -4.01 -5.97 -1.32
CA GLY A 44 -5.01 -5.40 -2.21
C GLY A 44 -6.40 -5.96 -1.92
N ALA A 45 -7.43 -5.17 -2.22
CA ALA A 45 -8.81 -5.63 -2.18
C ALA A 45 -9.08 -6.66 -3.28
N THR A 46 -10.23 -7.35 -3.22
CA THR A 46 -10.64 -8.41 -4.17
C THR A 46 -10.47 -8.04 -5.66
N SER A 47 -10.70 -6.78 -6.03
CA SER A 47 -10.60 -6.31 -7.42
C SER A 47 -9.21 -5.79 -7.81
N THR A 48 -8.22 -5.89 -6.92
CA THR A 48 -6.86 -5.38 -7.16
C THR A 48 -6.08 -6.45 -7.90
N PRO A 49 -5.66 -6.21 -9.14
CA PRO A 49 -4.92 -7.23 -9.89
C PRO A 49 -3.51 -7.39 -9.34
N ARG A 50 -2.98 -8.61 -9.39
CA ARG A 50 -1.64 -8.96 -8.91
C ARG A 50 -0.54 -8.09 -9.50
N TRP A 51 -0.59 -7.83 -10.81
CA TRP A 51 0.41 -7.02 -11.51
C TRP A 51 0.55 -5.60 -10.93
N LEU A 52 -0.52 -5.04 -10.38
CA LEU A 52 -0.48 -3.70 -9.77
C LEU A 52 0.26 -3.76 -8.43
N MET A 53 -0.01 -4.77 -7.61
CA MET A 53 0.73 -4.99 -6.36
C MET A 53 2.22 -5.26 -6.62
N GLU A 54 2.56 -6.02 -7.66
CA GLU A 54 3.96 -6.25 -8.08
C GLU A 54 4.62 -4.96 -8.60
N SER A 55 3.88 -4.09 -9.28
CA SER A 55 4.39 -2.79 -9.74
C SER A 55 4.68 -1.86 -8.56
N VAL A 56 3.80 -1.84 -7.56
CA VAL A 56 4.02 -1.13 -6.29
C VAL A 56 5.25 -1.68 -5.56
N GLN A 57 5.38 -3.01 -5.45
CA GLN A 57 6.56 -3.62 -4.84
C GLN A 57 7.87 -3.15 -5.51
N LYS A 58 7.93 -3.24 -6.84
CA LYS A 58 9.11 -2.81 -7.61
C LYS A 58 9.41 -1.31 -7.48
N ALA A 59 8.39 -0.49 -7.27
CA ALA A 59 8.58 0.94 -7.02
C ALA A 59 9.17 1.17 -5.62
N ILE A 60 8.66 0.48 -4.60
CA ILE A 60 9.16 0.57 -3.23
C ILE A 60 10.62 0.13 -3.13
N GLU A 61 11.00 -0.98 -3.80
CA GLU A 61 12.39 -1.46 -3.87
C GLU A 61 13.38 -0.46 -4.48
N LYS A 62 12.92 0.56 -5.22
CA LYS A 62 13.76 1.62 -5.78
C LYS A 62 13.84 2.84 -4.88
N ILE A 63 12.90 2.98 -3.93
CA ILE A 63 12.79 4.13 -3.04
C ILE A 63 13.49 3.83 -1.70
N ALA A 64 13.30 2.61 -1.17
CA ALA A 64 13.75 2.16 0.14
C ALA A 64 15.14 1.50 0.10
#